data_AF-A0A3M1GMB6-F1
#
_entry.id   AF-A0A3M1GMB6-F1
#
_cell.length_a   1.000
_cell.length_b   1.000
_cell.length_c   1.000
_cell.angle_alpha   90.00
_cell.angle_beta   90.00
_cell.angle_gamma   90.00
#
_symmetry.space_group_name_H-M   'P 1'
#
loop_
_entity.id
_entity.type
_entity.pdbx_description
1 polymer ?
#
loop_
_entity_poly.entity_id
_entity_poly.type
_entity_poly.pdbx_seq_one_letter_code
_entity_poly.pdbx_strand_id
1 'polypeptide(L)' 'MPNSSPTLVWFRQDLRLTDNPALAFALGRRAAVIPVYIWSPQEEGEWVPGAASRWW' A
#
# COMPACT_ATOMS: atom_id res chain seq x y z
N MET A 1 -8.20 25.03 8.82
CA MET A 1 -7.89 23.87 9.68
C MET A 1 -6.88 23.00 8.94
N PRO A 2 -5.90 22.36 9.61
CA PRO A 2 -5.07 21.37 8.92
C PRO A 2 -5.98 20.34 8.25
N ASN A 3 -5.60 19.89 7.06
CA ASN A 3 -6.36 18.91 6.29
C ASN A 3 -6.50 17.65 7.15
N SER A 4 -7.70 17.42 7.71
CA SER A 4 -7.94 16.41 8.76
C SER A 4 -8.27 15.05 8.18
N SER A 5 -8.51 14.94 6.88
CA SER A 5 -8.82 13.67 6.22
C SER A 5 -7.54 12.84 6.04
N PRO A 6 -7.44 11.66 6.68
CA PRO A 6 -6.30 10.78 6.49
C PRO A 6 -6.25 10.24 5.05
N THR A 7 -5.06 9.86 4.59
CA THR A 7 -4.85 9.18 3.31
C THR A 7 -4.48 7.73 3.55
N LEU A 8 -5.23 6.80 2.94
CA LEU A 8 -4.82 5.40 2.87
C LEU A 8 -3.78 5.24 1.76
N VAL A 9 -2.65 4.62 2.06
CA VAL A 9 -1.65 4.22 1.06
C VAL A 9 -1.68 2.70 0.98
N TRP A 10 -2.23 2.18 -0.12
CA TRP A 10 -2.34 0.75 -0.33
C TRP A 10 -1.07 0.21 -0.99
N PHE A 11 -0.29 -0.53 -0.20
CA PHE A 11 0.87 -1.27 -0.65
C PHE A 11 0.45 -2.60 -1.27
N ARG A 12 1.09 -2.95 -2.39
CA ARG A 12 0.97 -4.26 -3.06
C ARG A 12 2.37 -4.83 -3.33
N GLN A 13 2.84 -4.73 -4.57
CA GLN A 13 4.18 -5.16 -4.99
C GLN A 13 5.23 -4.04 -4.87
N ASP A 14 4.91 -2.97 -4.16
CA ASP A 14 5.71 -1.76 -3.98
C ASP A 14 6.07 -1.55 -2.50
N LEU A 15 6.46 -2.63 -1.80
CA LEU A 15 6.90 -2.66 -0.40
C LEU A 15 8.24 -1.91 -0.20
N ARG A 16 8.24 -0.62 -0.51
CA ARG A 16 9.38 0.30 -0.45
C ARG A 16 8.93 1.66 0.07
N LEU A 17 9.80 2.27 0.87
CA LEU A 17 9.58 3.63 1.39
C LEU A 17 10.22 4.69 0.49
N THR A 18 11.40 4.40 -0.03
CA THR A 18 12.12 5.28 -0.95
C THR A 18 11.55 5.12 -2.35
N ASP A 19 11.43 6.23 -3.07
CA ASP A 19 10.97 6.27 -4.46
C ASP A 19 9.61 5.55 -4.67
N ASN A 20 8.68 5.77 -3.73
CA ASN A 20 7.28 5.39 -3.86
C ASN A 20 6.43 6.66 -4.10
N PRO A 21 6.00 6.94 -5.34
CA PRO A 21 5.24 8.15 -5.66
C PRO A 21 3.91 8.27 -4.90
N ALA A 22 3.22 7.16 -4.64
CA ALA A 22 1.96 7.17 -3.91
C ALA A 22 2.17 7.58 -2.44
N LEU A 23 3.20 7.03 -1.80
CA LEU A 23 3.59 7.42 -0.44
C LEU A 23 4.08 8.87 -0.39
N ALA A 24 4.92 9.29 -1.34
CA ALA A 24 5.45 10.65 -1.40
C ALA A 24 4.33 11.69 -1.56
N PHE A 25 3.35 11.42 -2.43
CA PHE A 25 2.18 12.28 -2.59
C PHE A 25 1.34 12.36 -1.30
N ALA A 26 1.08 11.23 -0.65
CA ALA A 26 0.32 11.19 0.61
C ALA A 26 1.00 12.01 1.71
N LEU A 27 2.32 11.87 1.87
CA LEU A 27 3.11 12.67 2.82
C LEU A 27 3.06 14.17 2.50
N GLY A 28 3.05 14.53 1.21
CA GLY A 28 2.93 15.92 0.74
C GLY A 28 1.64 16.62 1.19
N ARG A 29 0.57 15.87 1.49
CA ARG A 29 -0.72 16.40 1.97
C ARG A 29 -0.69 16.93 3.41
N ARG A 30 0.39 16.66 4.16
CA ARG A 30 0.55 17.07 5.58
C ARG A 30 -0.65 16.66 6.46
N ALA A 31 -1.20 15.48 6.17
CA ALA A 31 -2.26 14.83 6.91
C ALA A 31 -1.79 13.44 7.35
N ALA A 32 -2.54 12.77 8.24
CA ALA A 32 -2.20 11.40 8.63
C ALA A 32 -2.19 10.46 7.42
N VAL A 33 -1.17 9.61 7.36
CA VAL A 33 -1.03 8.56 6.33
C VAL A 33 -1.20 7.21 7.02
N ILE A 34 -2.08 6.39 6.47
CA ILE A 34 -2.37 5.05 6.98
C ILE A 34 -1.93 4.04 5.91
N PRO A 35 -0.77 3.39 6.08
CA PRO A 35 -0.34 2.33 5.17
C PRO A 35 -1.22 1.10 5.37
N VAL A 36 -1.69 0.51 4.27
CA VAL A 36 -2.51 -0.72 4.29
C VAL A 36 -2.00 -1.72 3.26
N TYR A 37 -2.12 -3.00 3.57
CA TYR A 37 -1.93 -4.09 2.62
C TYR A 37 -3.18 -4.97 2.67
N ILE A 38 -3.82 -5.19 1.53
CA ILE A 38 -5.05 -5.98 1.42
C ILE A 38 -4.69 -7.31 0.78
N TRP A 39 -4.79 -8.38 1.55
CA TRP A 39 -4.56 -9.75 1.09
C TRP A 39 -5.90 -10.41 0.74
N SER A 40 -6.20 -10.55 -0.55
CA SER A 40 -7.43 -11.18 -1.04
C SER A 40 -7.11 -12.23 -2.12
N PRO A 41 -6.53 -13.39 -1.74
CA PRO A 41 -6.11 -14.41 -2.71
C PRO A 41 -7.27 -15.00 -3.51
N GLN A 42 -8.51 -14.94 -2.98
CA GLN A 42 -9.71 -15.36 -3.70
C GLN A 42 -10.02 -14.46 -4.91
N GLU A 43 -9.61 -13.19 -4.88
CA GLU A 43 -9.79 -12.24 -5.99
C GLU A 43 -8.69 -12.37 -7.07
N GLU A 44 -7.58 -13.06 -6.78
CA GLU A 44 -6.43 -13.19 -7.69
C GLU A 44 -6.59 -14.35 -8.70
N GLY A 45 -7.64 -15.17 -8.57
CA GLY A 45 -7.98 -16.23 -9.54
C GLY A 45 -6.86 -17.27 -9.72
N GLU A 46 -6.41 -17.49 -10.96
CA GLU A 46 -5.32 -18.43 -11.27
C GLU A 46 -3.92 -17.88 -10.94
N TRP A 47 -3.81 -16.59 -10.57
CA TRP A 47 -2.55 -15.88 -10.42
C TRP A 47 -2.12 -15.68 -8.96
N VAL A 48 -2.72 -16.43 -8.03
CA VAL A 48 -2.32 -16.40 -6.61
C VAL A 48 -0.81 -16.67 -6.50
N PRO A 49 -0.05 -15.86 -5.74
CA PRO A 49 1.39 -16.07 -5.61
C PRO A 49 1.65 -17.44 -4.97
N GLY A 50 2.64 -18.16 -5.49
CA GLY A 50 3.05 -19.48 -5.00
C GLY A 50 3.67 -19.44 -3.60
N ALA A 51 3.98 -20.63 -3.04
CA ALA A 51 4.46 -20.76 -1.66
C ALA A 51 5.74 -19.96 -1.37
N ALA A 52 6.70 -19.95 -2.30
CA ALA A 52 7.94 -19.18 -2.14
C ALA A 52 7.68 -17.66 -2.12
N SER A 53 6.77 -17.19 -2.97
CA SER A 53 6.40 -15.76 -3.05
C SER A 53 5.61 -15.28 -1.84
N ARG A 54 4.79 -16.15 -1.22
CA ARG A 54 4.08 -15.84 0.04
C ARG A 54 4.97 -15.89 1.28
N TRP A 55 6.08 -16.62 1.21
CA TRP A 55 7.03 -16.72 2.32
C TRP A 55 7.94 -15.50 2.38
N TRP A 56 8.31 -14.98 1.21
CA TRP A 56 9.04 -13.72 1.07
C TRP A 56 8.17 -12.53 1.51
#